data_AF-A0A832GL89-F1
#
_entry.id   AF-A0A832GL89-F1
#
_cell.length_a   1.000
_cell.length_b   1.000
_cell.length_c   1.000
_cell.angle_alpha   90.00
_cell.angle_beta   90.00
_cell.angle_gamma   90.00
#
_symmetry.space_group_name_H-M   'P 1'
#
loop_
_entity.id
_entity.type
_entity.pdbx_description
1 polymer ?
#
loop_
_entity_poly.entity_id
_entity_poly.type
_entity_poly.pdbx_seq_one_letter_code
_entity_poly.pdbx_strand_id
1 'polypeptide(L)' 'MLNFIPPEAPLQAGDRVVTAGLGGKYPPNLTIGVVERVWLDRQYSVKKAWVRPAVDFERLSVALVKRGR' A
#
# COMPACT_ATOMS: atom_id res chain seq x y z
N MET A 1 3.80 2.18 5.09
CA MET A 1 2.75 1.74 6.04
C MET A 1 1.39 2.07 5.46
N LEU A 2 0.45 1.13 5.54
CA LEU A 2 -0.95 1.29 5.15
C LEU A 2 -1.79 1.54 6.41
N ASN A 3 -2.65 2.56 6.38
CA ASN A 3 -3.39 3.08 7.55
C ASN A 3 -4.90 3.15 7.28
N PHE A 4 -5.67 3.37 8.34
CA PHE A 4 -7.13 3.61 8.30
C PHE A 4 -7.91 2.46 7.66
N ILE A 5 -7.47 1.23 7.90
CA ILE A 5 -8.11 0.04 7.36
C ILE A 5 -9.26 -0.33 8.31
N PRO A 6 -10.49 -0.55 7.82
CA PRO A 6 -11.59 -0.99 8.67
C PRO A 6 -11.24 -2.27 9.44
N PRO A 7 -11.56 -2.39 10.73
CA PRO A 7 -11.27 -3.59 11.54
C PRO A 7 -11.78 -4.90 10.94
N GLU A 8 -12.91 -4.86 10.25
CA GLU A 8 -13.57 -5.99 9.60
C GLU A 8 -12.99 -6.33 8.22
N ALA A 9 -12.12 -5.48 7.67
CA ALA A 9 -11.54 -5.73 6.35
C ALA A 9 -10.72 -7.04 6.34
N PRO A 10 -10.91 -7.91 5.34
CA PRO A 10 -10.21 -9.19 5.23
C PRO A 10 -8.79 -8.98 4.71
N LEU A 11 -7.92 -8.38 5.53
CA LEU A 11 -6.53 -8.10 5.22
C LEU A 11 -5.61 -9.06 5.99
N GLN A 12 -4.66 -9.66 5.28
CA GLN A 12 -3.68 -10.60 5.82
C GLN A 12 -2.30 -10.43 5.19
N ALA A 13 -1.28 -11.02 5.82
CA ALA A 13 0.06 -11.08 5.25
C ALA A 13 0.03 -11.88 3.93
N GLY A 14 0.80 -11.41 2.93
CA GLY A 14 0.81 -11.96 1.57
C GLY A 14 -0.14 -11.24 0.59
N ASP A 15 -1.05 -10.40 1.07
CA ASP A 15 -1.95 -9.65 0.20
C ASP A 15 -1.19 -8.63 -0.65
N ARG A 16 -1.59 -8.49 -1.91
CA ARG A 16 -1.02 -7.51 -2.84
C ARG A 16 -1.65 -6.14 -2.61
N VAL A 17 -0.81 -5.11 -2.63
CA VAL A 17 -1.24 -3.71 -2.49
C VAL A 17 -1.01 -2.99 -3.80
N VAL A 18 -2.07 -2.34 -4.31
CA VAL A 18 -2.05 -1.54 -5.54
C VAL A 18 -2.68 -0.17 -5.32
N THR A 19 -2.40 0.79 -6.19
CA THR A 19 -3.10 2.08 -6.20
C THR A 19 -4.57 1.89 -6.59
N ALA A 20 -5.47 2.56 -5.87
CA ALA A 20 -6.90 2.50 -6.17
C ALA A 20 -7.36 3.44 -7.30
N GLY A 21 -6.51 4.40 -7.70
CA GLY A 21 -6.90 5.43 -8.68
C GLY A 21 -7.76 6.57 -8.11
N LEU A 22 -8.08 6.53 -6.82
CA LEU A 22 -8.89 7.55 -6.14
C LEU A 22 -8.09 8.85 -5.92
N GLY A 23 -8.74 10.00 -6.11
CA GLY A 23 -8.13 11.32 -5.92
C GLY A 23 -7.34 11.86 -7.10
N GLY A 24 -7.31 11.18 -8.25
CA GLY A 24 -6.80 11.70 -9.54
C GLY A 24 -5.27 11.80 -9.68
N LYS A 25 -4.50 11.63 -8.60
CA LYS A 25 -3.04 11.76 -8.61
C LYS A 25 -2.30 10.58 -9.27
N TYR A 26 -2.75 9.36 -9.01
CA TYR A 26 -2.16 8.13 -9.56
C TYR A 26 -3.23 7.33 -10.29
N PRO A 27 -2.90 6.64 -11.40
CA PRO A 27 -3.84 5.69 -12.02
C PRO A 27 -4.08 4.50 -11.09
N PRO A 28 -5.19 3.75 -11.27
CA PRO A 28 -5.40 2.50 -10.55
C PRO A 28 -4.40 1.42 -10.99
N ASN A 29 -4.27 0.38 -10.18
CA ASN A 29 -3.55 -0.87 -10.47
C ASN A 29 -2.03 -0.74 -10.62
N LEU A 30 -1.40 0.31 -10.10
CA LEU A 30 0.06 0.34 -9.94
C LEU A 30 0.44 -0.45 -8.70
N THR A 31 1.38 -1.40 -8.87
CA THR A 31 1.85 -2.24 -7.76
C THR A 31 2.67 -1.42 -6.77
N ILE A 32 2.31 -1.53 -5.48
CA ILE A 32 3.05 -0.93 -4.37
C ILE A 32 3.92 -1.99 -3.69
N GLY A 33 3.35 -3.16 -3.39
CA GLY A 33 4.05 -4.17 -2.62
C GLY A 33 3.14 -5.28 -2.09
N VAL A 34 3.62 -5.94 -1.05
CA VAL A 34 2.94 -7.05 -0.38
C VAL A 34 2.83 -6.78 1.11
N VAL A 35 1.69 -7.08 1.71
CA VAL A 35 1.48 -6.96 3.15
C VAL A 35 2.39 -7.94 3.88
N GLU A 36 3.19 -7.41 4.80
CA GLU A 36 4.13 -8.17 5.62
C GLU A 36 3.56 -8.46 7.01
N ARG A 37 2.86 -7.48 7.59
CA ARG A 37 2.27 -7.58 8.93
C ARG A 37 1.01 -6.76 9.02
N VAL A 38 0.00 -7.28 9.71
CA VAL A 38 -1.26 -6.58 10.02
C VAL A 38 -1.43 -6.57 11.53
N TRP A 39 -1.89 -5.45 12.09
CA TRP A 39 -2.25 -5.36 13.51
C TRP A 39 -3.42 -4.40 13.71
N LEU A 40 -4.12 -4.57 14.82
CA LEU A 40 -5.14 -3.62 15.27
C LEU A 40 -4.45 -2.48 16.04
N ASP A 41 -4.64 -1.27 15.56
CA ASP A 41 -4.35 -0.07 16.33
C ASP A 41 -5.51 0.19 17.30
N ARG A 42 -5.29 -0.13 18.58
CA ARG A 42 -6.31 -0.01 19.63
C ARG A 42 -6.64 1.44 19.99
N GLN A 43 -5.76 2.40 19.71
CA GLN A 43 -6.02 3.80 20.02
C GLN A 43 -7.08 4.38 19.06
N TYR A 44 -7.06 3.94 17.80
CA TYR A 44 -7.94 4.45 16.75
C TYR A 44 -8.98 3.44 16.28
N SER A 45 -9.01 2.23 16.88
CA SER A 45 -9.91 1.14 16.49
C SER A 45 -9.89 0.87 14.98
N VAL A 46 -8.69 0.87 14.37
CA VAL A 46 -8.48 0.57 12.94
C VAL A 46 -7.37 -0.45 12.78
N LYS A 47 -7.37 -1.20 11.68
CA LYS A 47 -6.21 -1.99 11.27
C LYS A 47 -5.15 -1.10 10.63
N LYS A 48 -3.89 -1.47 10.85
CA LYS A 48 -2.72 -0.95 10.16
C LYS A 48 -1.92 -2.11 9.57
N ALA A 49 -1.18 -1.83 8.51
CA ALA A 49 -0.31 -2.83 7.91
C ALA A 49 1.05 -2.27 7.48
N TRP A 50 2.08 -3.09 7.65
CA TRP A 50 3.36 -2.89 6.99
C TRP A 50 3.31 -3.58 5.64
N VAL A 51 3.80 -2.87 4.64
CA VAL A 51 3.81 -3.31 3.24
C VAL A 51 5.27 -3.29 2.82
N ARG A 52 5.79 -4.46 2.47
CA ARG A 52 7.11 -4.59 1.87
C ARG A 52 7.02 -4.09 0.43
N PRO A 53 7.80 -3.07 0.03
CA PRO A 53 7.77 -2.55 -1.33
C PRO A 53 8.10 -3.64 -2.35
N ALA A 54 7.44 -3.59 -3.51
CA ALA A 54 7.79 -4.46 -4.63
C ALA A 54 9.10 -4.06 -5.33
N VAL A 55 9.57 -2.82 -5.10
CA VAL A 55 10.78 -2.26 -5.68
C VAL A 55 11.90 -2.30 -4.64
N ASP A 56 13.06 -2.80 -5.05
CA ASP A 56 14.31 -2.62 -4.33
C ASP A 56 14.90 -1.24 -4.69
N PHE A 57 14.75 -0.29 -3.78
CA PHE A 57 15.18 1.09 -4.01
C PHE A 57 16.71 1.26 -3.96
N GLU A 58 17.45 0.33 -3.36
CA GLU A 58 18.92 0.37 -3.33
C GLU A 58 19.54 0.06 -4.70
N ARG A 59 18.76 -0.56 -5.60
CA ARG A 59 19.20 -0.99 -6.94
C ARG A 59 18.50 -0.25 -8.07
N LEU A 60 17.88 0.89 -7.78
CA LEU A 60 17.14 1.66 -8.77
C LEU A 60 18.08 2.45 -9.69
N SER A 61 18.00 2.21 -11.00
CA SER A 61 18.79 2.94 -12.02
C SER A 61 17.94 3.87 -12.88
N VAL A 62 16.68 3.53 -13.13
CA VAL A 62 15.74 4.28 -13.98
C VAL A 62 14.38 4.32 -13.30
N ALA A 63 13.72 5.47 -13.40
CA ALA A 63 12.34 5.66 -12.93
C ALA A 63 11.48 6.30 -14.01
N LEU A 64 10.21 5.90 -14.07
CA LEU A 64 9.20 6.54 -14.91
C LEU A 64 8.51 7.64 -14.12
N VAL A 65 8.58 8.88 -14.60
CA VAL A 65 7.76 9.98 -14.07
C VAL A 65 6.44 10.00 -14.81
N LYS A 66 5.33 9.79 -14.09
CA LYS A 66 3.98 9.93 -14.64
C LYS A 66 3.37 11.25 -14.20
N ARG A 67 3.02 12.09 -15.15
CA ARG A 67 2.25 13.32 -14.89
C ARG A 67 0.84 12.93 -14.44
N GLY A 68 0.41 13.45 -13.29
CA GLY A 68 -1.01 13.41 -12.89
C GLY A 68 -1.85 14.20 -13.91
N ARG A 69 -3.14 13.90 -14.03
CA ARG A 69 -4.04 14.77 -14.80
C ARG A 69 -4.08 16.16 -14.20
#